data_AF-A0A437RI66-F1
#
_entry.id   AF-A0A437RI66-F1
#
_cell.length_a   1.000
_cell.length_b   1.000
_cell.length_c   1.000
_cell.angle_alpha   90.00
_cell.angle_beta   90.00
_cell.angle_gamma   90.00
#
_symmetry.space_group_name_H-M   'P 1'
#
loop_
_entity.id
_entity.type
_entity.pdbx_description
1 polymer ?
#
loop_
_entity_poly.entity_id
_entity_poly.type
_entity_poly.pdbx_seq_one_letter_code
_entity_poly.pdbx_strand_id
1 'polypeptide(L)'
;MTMRRRDILVPAGAALLLAATGVRPALAAGFRLQTGTALPPTPDTWSFQVFDNGDLVGVQRQGTRGRTELHIVSASSGFKRFAQQTETALEAADAGWDFVALANRDVMAVRRSGASGKTEVHVLDGSADYRAYKLQTPTVLPATDRRWAFGANSNGDLVCINRLSVTGQTEVLVLDAKSRYQRVALQADTALHATDTTWDFGVLPSGDVVAFNRGGSSARSEVHVLDASRRYGAFRRQAPTPLPPVTKAWQFALRNNGEVYAVLTQGGGSGKTEVHVFDALSG
;
A
#
# COMPACT_ATOMS: atom_id res chain seq x y z
N MET A 1 39.00 66.23 -15.27
CA MET A 1 37.67 65.83 -14.80
C MET A 1 37.14 64.80 -15.79
N THR A 2 37.28 63.53 -15.43
CA THR A 2 37.31 62.40 -16.37
C THR A 2 36.00 61.62 -16.25
N MET A 3 35.17 61.63 -17.29
CA MET A 3 34.10 60.65 -17.48
C MET A 3 34.28 60.02 -18.86
N ARG A 4 34.65 58.74 -18.90
CA ARG A 4 34.44 57.87 -20.06
C ARG A 4 33.56 56.71 -19.61
N ARG A 5 32.36 56.63 -20.19
CA ARG A 5 31.51 55.43 -20.21
C ARG A 5 32.30 54.30 -20.88
N ARG A 6 32.26 53.11 -20.30
CA ARG A 6 32.74 51.86 -20.90
C ARG A 6 31.54 50.99 -21.22
N ASP A 7 31.37 50.72 -22.51
CA ASP A 7 30.46 49.72 -23.02
C ASP A 7 31.12 48.32 -22.96
N ILE A 8 30.38 47.41 -22.33
CA ILE A 8 30.13 45.98 -22.62
C ILE A 8 31.17 45.21 -23.47
N LEU A 9 31.70 44.12 -22.89
CA LEU A 9 31.83 42.82 -23.56
C LEU A 9 31.87 41.69 -22.51
N VAL A 10 30.82 40.87 -22.45
CA VAL A 10 30.78 39.61 -21.68
C VAL A 10 30.99 38.46 -22.68
N PRO A 11 31.89 37.50 -22.46
CA PRO A 11 32.02 36.39 -23.39
C PRO A 11 30.94 35.32 -23.15
N ALA A 12 30.40 34.83 -24.27
CA ALA A 12 29.71 33.55 -24.42
C ALA A 12 30.55 32.42 -23.79
N GLY A 13 30.03 31.37 -23.17
CA GLY A 13 28.85 30.58 -23.51
C GLY A 13 29.28 29.12 -23.37
N ALA A 14 29.12 28.53 -22.19
CA ALA A 14 29.31 27.11 -21.97
C ALA A 14 27.92 26.45 -22.03
N ALA A 15 27.55 25.98 -23.22
CA ALA A 15 26.37 25.14 -23.38
C ALA A 15 26.69 23.74 -22.83
N LEU A 16 26.18 23.44 -21.64
CA LEU A 16 26.18 22.10 -21.10
C LEU A 16 25.13 21.28 -21.86
N LEU A 17 25.58 20.37 -22.72
CA LEU A 17 24.73 19.40 -23.42
C LEU A 17 24.08 18.47 -22.38
N LEU A 18 22.83 18.73 -22.01
CA LEU A 18 22.00 17.74 -21.34
C LEU A 18 21.53 16.74 -22.39
N ALA A 19 22.08 15.53 -22.36
CA ALA A 19 21.53 14.41 -23.12
C ALA A 19 20.08 14.20 -22.69
N ALA A 20 19.15 14.44 -23.60
CA ALA A 20 17.73 14.21 -23.41
C ALA A 20 17.46 12.70 -23.38
N THR A 21 17.60 12.07 -22.21
CA THR A 21 16.77 10.89 -21.91
C THR A 21 15.34 11.43 -21.80
N GLY A 22 14.47 11.03 -22.71
CA GLY A 22 13.10 11.55 -22.87
C GLY A 22 12.13 11.27 -21.71
N VAL A 23 12.61 11.17 -20.47
CA VAL A 23 11.81 11.05 -19.27
C VAL A 23 11.71 12.44 -18.65
N ARG A 24 10.58 13.13 -18.87
CA ARG A 24 10.25 14.29 -18.05
C ARG A 24 10.14 13.81 -16.59
N PRO A 25 10.84 14.42 -15.62
CA PRO A 25 10.59 14.09 -14.22
C PRO A 25 9.13 14.41 -13.91
N ALA A 26 8.34 13.38 -13.59
CA ALA A 26 6.96 13.56 -13.19
C ALA A 26 6.92 14.44 -11.93
N LEU A 27 6.12 15.50 -11.96
CA LEU A 27 5.90 16.33 -10.78
C LEU A 27 5.25 15.47 -9.69
N ALA A 28 5.67 15.65 -8.43
CA ALA A 28 5.01 15.01 -7.31
C ALA A 28 3.53 15.43 -7.28
N ALA A 29 2.63 14.45 -7.17
CA ALA A 29 1.21 14.73 -6.99
C ALA A 29 1.01 15.61 -5.73
N GLY A 30 0.04 16.53 -5.74
CA GLY A 30 -0.33 17.28 -4.54
C GLY A 30 -1.16 16.43 -3.58
N PHE A 31 -1.16 16.76 -2.28
CA PHE A 31 -2.14 16.19 -1.36
C PHE A 31 -3.55 16.69 -1.69
N ARG A 32 -4.51 15.78 -1.77
CA ARG A 32 -5.94 16.09 -1.80
C ARG A 32 -6.50 16.42 -0.42
N LEU A 33 -5.97 15.75 0.60
CA LEU A 33 -6.40 15.89 1.99
C LEU A 33 -5.24 15.59 2.93
N GLN A 34 -5.16 16.32 4.03
CA GLN A 34 -4.32 16.00 5.19
C GLN A 34 -5.13 16.32 6.44
N THR A 35 -5.38 15.32 7.29
CA THR A 35 -6.18 15.55 8.51
C THR A 35 -5.93 14.51 9.60
N GLY A 36 -6.04 14.91 10.86
CA GLY A 36 -6.15 13.98 11.98
C GLY A 36 -7.47 13.20 11.90
N THR A 37 -7.47 11.94 12.32
CA THR A 37 -8.65 11.08 12.30
C THR A 37 -9.28 10.98 13.69
N ALA A 38 -10.43 10.30 13.79
CA ALA A 38 -11.04 9.92 15.06
C ALA A 38 -10.22 8.89 15.85
N LEU A 39 -9.26 8.20 15.19
CA LEU A 39 -8.42 7.20 15.84
C LEU A 39 -7.41 7.86 16.79
N PRO A 40 -7.16 7.26 17.96
CA PRO A 40 -6.02 7.64 18.79
C PRO A 40 -4.70 7.37 18.05
N PRO A 41 -3.53 7.71 18.63
CA PRO A 41 -2.27 7.18 18.15
C PRO A 41 -2.35 5.64 18.05
N THR A 42 -1.94 5.10 16.90
CA THR A 42 -2.06 3.68 16.58
C THR A 42 -0.65 3.06 16.53
N PRO A 43 -0.26 2.26 17.54
CA PRO A 43 1.05 1.61 17.54
C PRO A 43 1.16 0.57 16.43
N ASP A 44 2.32 -0.08 16.32
CA ASP A 44 2.62 -1.05 15.27
C ASP A 44 1.73 -2.30 15.28
N THR A 45 0.89 -2.51 16.29
CA THR A 45 -0.15 -3.56 16.30
C THR A 45 -1.33 -3.27 15.37
N TRP A 46 -1.38 -2.09 14.74
CA TRP A 46 -2.42 -1.70 13.79
C TRP A 46 -1.99 -1.88 12.34
N SER A 47 -2.97 -2.19 11.49
CA SER A 47 -2.87 -2.23 10.03
C SER A 47 -3.96 -1.36 9.42
N PHE A 48 -3.72 -0.76 8.26
CA PHE A 48 -4.68 0.11 7.59
C PHE A 48 -5.06 -0.38 6.21
N GLN A 49 -6.36 -0.34 5.92
CA GLN A 49 -6.95 -0.62 4.61
C GLN A 49 -7.93 0.50 4.25
N VAL A 50 -8.43 0.53 3.01
CA VAL A 50 -9.39 1.53 2.56
C VAL A 50 -10.51 0.85 1.79
N PHE A 51 -11.76 1.16 2.13
CA PHE A 51 -12.90 0.71 1.34
C PHE A 51 -13.16 1.59 0.13
N ASP A 52 -13.93 1.07 -0.83
CA ASP A 52 -14.22 1.76 -2.07
C ASP A 52 -14.94 3.11 -1.88
N ASN A 53 -15.71 3.28 -0.80
CA ASN A 53 -16.33 4.55 -0.43
C ASN A 53 -15.34 5.57 0.20
N GLY A 54 -14.07 5.20 0.33
CA GLY A 54 -13.00 6.01 0.89
C GLY A 54 -12.83 5.91 2.39
N ASP A 55 -13.67 5.16 3.11
CA ASP A 55 -13.53 4.98 4.56
C ASP A 55 -12.20 4.30 4.91
N LEU A 56 -11.53 4.84 5.93
CA LEU A 56 -10.28 4.26 6.44
C LEU A 56 -10.63 3.13 7.41
N VAL A 57 -10.10 1.94 7.14
CA VAL A 57 -10.29 0.75 7.98
C VAL A 57 -9.03 0.53 8.80
N GLY A 58 -9.09 0.83 10.10
CA GLY A 58 -8.06 0.46 11.06
C GLY A 58 -8.32 -0.94 11.58
N VAL A 59 -7.35 -1.85 11.43
CA VAL A 59 -7.37 -3.21 11.98
C VAL A 59 -6.50 -3.24 13.22
N GLN A 60 -7.12 -3.31 14.40
CA GLN A 60 -6.42 -3.50 15.66
C GLN A 60 -6.25 -4.99 15.93
N ARG A 61 -5.03 -5.51 15.75
CA ARG A 61 -4.76 -6.96 15.88
C ARG A 61 -4.91 -7.49 17.30
N GLN A 62 -4.65 -6.64 18.29
CA GLN A 62 -4.72 -6.95 19.71
C GLN A 62 -5.77 -6.03 20.33
N GLY A 63 -7.04 -6.39 20.17
CA GLY A 63 -8.19 -5.71 20.75
C GLY A 63 -8.31 -5.95 22.25
N THR A 64 -9.26 -5.26 22.88
CA THR A 64 -9.40 -5.20 24.36
C THR A 64 -9.81 -6.54 24.96
N ARG A 65 -10.45 -7.41 24.17
CA ARG A 65 -10.96 -8.72 24.60
C ARG A 65 -10.21 -9.92 24.00
N GLY A 66 -8.97 -9.70 23.54
CA GLY A 66 -8.19 -10.77 22.90
C GLY A 66 -8.72 -11.19 21.52
N ARG A 67 -9.45 -10.30 20.85
CA ARG A 67 -9.94 -10.44 19.47
C ARG A 67 -9.28 -9.39 18.59
N THR A 68 -9.26 -9.65 17.28
CA THR A 68 -8.98 -8.59 16.31
C THR A 68 -10.21 -7.69 16.19
N GLU A 69 -10.01 -6.37 16.21
CA GLU A 69 -11.07 -5.36 16.10
C GLU A 69 -10.92 -4.54 14.80
N LEU A 70 -12.05 -4.17 14.20
CA LEU A 70 -12.10 -3.21 13.09
C LEU A 70 -12.63 -1.87 13.58
N HIS A 71 -11.97 -0.79 13.17
CA HIS A 71 -12.36 0.59 13.41
C HIS A 71 -12.45 1.30 12.06
N ILE A 72 -13.66 1.44 11.54
CA ILE A 72 -13.93 2.05 10.25
C ILE A 72 -14.25 3.52 10.48
N VAL A 73 -13.40 4.41 9.94
CA VAL A 73 -13.50 5.86 10.08
C VAL A 73 -14.07 6.46 8.80
N SER A 74 -15.17 7.21 8.93
CA SER A 74 -15.95 7.70 7.80
C SER A 74 -15.23 8.83 7.04
N ALA A 75 -14.99 8.64 5.74
CA ALA A 75 -14.42 9.66 4.87
C ALA A 75 -15.37 10.84 4.66
N SER A 76 -16.68 10.59 4.52
CA SER A 76 -17.70 11.65 4.36
C SER A 76 -17.81 12.54 5.61
N SER A 77 -17.38 12.05 6.77
CA SER A 77 -17.25 12.85 8.00
C SER A 77 -15.95 13.67 8.09
N GLY A 78 -15.10 13.65 7.04
CA GLY A 78 -13.74 14.19 7.11
C GLY A 78 -12.85 13.41 8.07
N PHE A 79 -13.08 12.10 8.21
CA PHE A 79 -12.42 11.19 9.14
C PHE A 79 -12.61 11.51 10.63
N LYS A 80 -13.67 12.25 11.00
CA LYS A 80 -13.93 12.68 12.38
C LYS A 80 -14.89 11.79 13.16
N ARG A 81 -15.54 10.83 12.50
CA ARG A 81 -16.49 9.90 13.12
C ARG A 81 -16.19 8.46 12.72
N PHE A 82 -16.39 7.53 13.65
CA PHE A 82 -16.44 6.12 13.33
C PHE A 82 -17.75 5.82 12.58
N ALA A 83 -17.64 5.17 11.43
CA ALA A 83 -18.78 4.56 10.76
C ALA A 83 -19.16 3.24 11.45
N GLN A 84 -18.16 2.49 11.92
CA GLN A 84 -18.34 1.22 12.60
C GLN A 84 -17.13 0.90 13.48
N GLN A 85 -17.38 0.28 14.62
CA GLN A 85 -16.36 -0.37 15.45
C GLN A 85 -16.88 -1.74 15.84
N THR A 86 -16.09 -2.80 15.64
CA THR A 86 -16.55 -4.15 15.94
C THR A 86 -15.41 -5.10 16.25
N GLU A 87 -15.65 -5.97 17.23
CA GLU A 87 -14.89 -7.20 17.40
C GLU A 87 -15.23 -8.15 16.23
N THR A 88 -14.20 -8.75 15.65
CA THR A 88 -14.36 -9.70 14.54
C THR A 88 -14.40 -11.15 15.04
N ALA A 89 -14.74 -12.08 14.15
CA ALA A 89 -14.59 -13.52 14.41
C ALA A 89 -13.13 -13.95 14.57
N LEU A 90 -12.16 -13.11 14.18
CA LEU A 90 -10.74 -13.40 14.32
C LEU A 90 -10.27 -13.14 15.75
N GLU A 91 -9.63 -14.16 16.33
CA GLU A 91 -8.89 -14.03 17.60
C GLU A 91 -7.81 -12.95 17.49
N ALA A 92 -7.16 -12.65 18.60
CA ALA A 92 -6.00 -11.77 18.61
C ALA A 92 -4.96 -12.22 17.57
N ALA A 93 -4.65 -11.32 16.64
CA ALA A 93 -3.67 -11.52 15.60
C ALA A 93 -2.28 -10.99 16.03
N ASP A 94 -1.23 -11.51 15.41
CA ASP A 94 0.16 -11.10 15.62
C ASP A 94 0.79 -10.56 14.33
N ALA A 95 2.13 -10.47 14.30
CA ALA A 95 2.88 -10.01 13.13
C ALA A 95 2.89 -10.98 11.93
N GLY A 96 2.40 -12.21 12.12
CA GLY A 96 2.24 -13.23 11.09
C GLY A 96 0.93 -13.13 10.30
N TRP A 97 0.09 -12.14 10.61
CA TRP A 97 -1.15 -11.85 9.90
C TRP A 97 -1.04 -10.55 9.09
N ASP A 98 -1.51 -10.62 7.85
CA ASP A 98 -1.76 -9.47 6.98
C ASP A 98 -3.26 -9.32 6.72
N PHE A 99 -3.69 -8.12 6.35
CA PHE A 99 -5.10 -7.82 6.10
C PHE A 99 -5.25 -7.15 4.74
N VAL A 100 -6.35 -7.46 4.05
CA VAL A 100 -6.68 -6.93 2.73
C VAL A 100 -8.18 -6.59 2.72
N ALA A 101 -8.53 -5.35 2.39
CA ALA A 101 -9.92 -4.99 2.11
C ALA A 101 -10.32 -5.51 0.73
N LEU A 102 -11.47 -6.19 0.66
CA LEU A 102 -12.03 -6.68 -0.59
C LEU A 102 -13.06 -5.68 -1.15
N ALA A 103 -13.30 -5.75 -2.46
CA ALA A 103 -14.22 -4.85 -3.16
C ALA A 103 -15.66 -4.89 -2.60
N ASN A 104 -16.08 -6.04 -2.06
CA ASN A 104 -17.39 -6.25 -1.44
C ASN A 104 -17.44 -5.85 0.06
N ARG A 105 -16.43 -5.12 0.55
CA ARG A 105 -16.24 -4.72 1.96
C ARG A 105 -15.98 -5.87 2.94
N ASP A 106 -15.77 -7.09 2.47
CA ASP A 106 -15.20 -8.13 3.33
C ASP A 106 -13.74 -7.79 3.67
N VAL A 107 -13.23 -8.35 4.77
CA VAL A 107 -11.81 -8.25 5.13
C VAL A 107 -11.19 -9.63 5.04
N MET A 108 -10.22 -9.78 4.16
CA MET A 108 -9.40 -10.98 4.08
C MET A 108 -8.23 -10.84 5.05
N ALA A 109 -8.12 -11.77 6.00
CA ALA A 109 -6.95 -11.96 6.84
C ALA A 109 -6.10 -13.11 6.26
N VAL A 110 -4.83 -12.84 6.00
CA VAL A 110 -3.87 -13.80 5.46
C VAL A 110 -2.91 -14.20 6.58
N ARG A 111 -2.92 -15.49 6.95
CA ARG A 111 -1.99 -16.04 7.94
C ARG A 111 -0.80 -16.65 7.22
N ARG A 112 0.38 -16.06 7.39
CA ARG A 112 1.59 -16.47 6.65
C ARG A 112 2.03 -17.90 6.96
N SER A 113 1.98 -18.28 8.23
CA SER A 113 2.28 -19.63 8.69
C SER A 113 1.10 -20.14 9.51
N GLY A 114 0.24 -20.89 8.83
CA GLY A 114 -0.99 -21.43 9.40
C GLY A 114 -0.82 -22.79 10.08
N ALA A 115 -1.89 -23.26 10.72
CA ALA A 115 -1.90 -24.56 11.38
C ALA A 115 -1.75 -25.72 10.38
N SER A 116 -2.09 -25.49 9.11
CA SER A 116 -1.87 -26.41 7.99
C SER A 116 -0.42 -26.50 7.51
N GLY A 117 0.51 -25.68 8.05
CA GLY A 117 1.87 -25.55 7.53
C GLY A 117 1.97 -24.79 6.21
N LYS A 118 0.88 -24.12 5.81
CA LYS A 118 0.78 -23.31 4.59
C LYS A 118 0.36 -21.88 4.93
N THR A 119 0.42 -20.99 3.94
CA THR A 119 -0.27 -19.71 4.03
C THR A 119 -1.78 -19.96 3.96
N GLU A 120 -2.56 -19.36 4.88
CA GLU A 120 -4.02 -19.54 4.99
C GLU A 120 -4.75 -18.22 4.71
N VAL A 121 -5.91 -18.32 4.08
CA VAL A 121 -6.84 -17.20 3.86
C VAL A 121 -8.07 -17.38 4.73
N HIS A 122 -8.44 -16.32 5.44
CA HIS A 122 -9.62 -16.22 6.28
C HIS A 122 -10.41 -14.97 5.87
N VAL A 123 -11.62 -15.11 5.34
CA VAL A 123 -12.44 -13.97 4.90
C VAL A 123 -13.51 -13.69 5.94
N LEU A 124 -13.41 -12.53 6.58
CA LEU A 124 -14.41 -11.99 7.51
C LEU A 124 -15.56 -11.36 6.73
N ASP A 125 -16.79 -11.76 7.05
CA ASP A 125 -18.00 -11.35 6.34
C ASP A 125 -18.48 -9.97 6.76
N GLY A 126 -18.31 -8.97 5.90
CA GLY A 126 -18.77 -7.60 6.15
C GLY A 126 -20.29 -7.48 6.25
N SER A 127 -21.06 -8.40 5.66
CA SER A 127 -22.53 -8.44 5.80
C SER A 127 -23.01 -9.04 7.12
N ALA A 128 -22.12 -9.75 7.84
CA ALA A 128 -22.35 -10.29 9.17
C ALA A 128 -21.54 -9.51 10.23
N ASP A 129 -21.32 -8.21 10.01
CA ASP A 129 -20.51 -7.34 10.88
C ASP A 129 -19.13 -7.90 11.23
N TYR A 130 -18.54 -8.68 10.32
CA TYR A 130 -17.25 -9.35 10.48
C TYR A 130 -17.22 -10.36 11.64
N ARG A 131 -18.38 -10.74 12.17
CA ARG A 131 -18.54 -11.73 13.25
C ARG A 131 -18.68 -13.17 12.76
N ALA A 132 -18.60 -13.39 11.45
CA ALA A 132 -18.56 -14.70 10.83
C ALA A 132 -17.47 -14.77 9.76
N TYR A 133 -16.97 -15.99 9.51
CA TYR A 133 -16.13 -16.26 8.35
C TYR A 133 -16.99 -16.69 7.17
N LYS A 134 -16.77 -16.06 6.01
CA LYS A 134 -17.26 -16.55 4.71
C LYS A 134 -16.41 -17.70 4.17
N LEU A 135 -15.12 -17.67 4.50
CA LEU A 135 -14.15 -18.63 4.00
C LEU A 135 -13.00 -18.78 5.00
N GLN A 136 -12.54 -20.00 5.20
CA GLN A 136 -11.27 -20.31 5.83
C GLN A 136 -10.65 -21.47 5.05
N THR A 137 -9.45 -21.27 4.49
CA THR A 137 -8.79 -22.32 3.71
C THR A 137 -7.27 -22.13 3.71
N PRO A 138 -6.47 -23.21 3.77
CA PRO A 138 -5.08 -23.13 3.32
C PRO A 138 -5.05 -22.74 1.85
N THR A 139 -3.99 -22.11 1.40
CA THR A 139 -3.72 -21.83 -0.01
C THR A 139 -2.77 -22.88 -0.59
N VAL A 140 -2.49 -22.80 -1.90
CA VAL A 140 -1.42 -23.59 -2.53
C VAL A 140 -0.02 -23.12 -2.10
N LEU A 141 0.10 -21.90 -1.59
CA LEU A 141 1.38 -21.31 -1.19
C LEU A 141 1.89 -21.98 0.10
N PRO A 142 3.19 -22.35 0.17
CA PRO A 142 3.78 -22.84 1.41
C PRO A 142 3.72 -21.78 2.52
N ALA A 143 4.14 -22.15 3.74
CA ALA A 143 4.30 -21.16 4.80
C ALA A 143 5.21 -20.02 4.32
N THR A 144 4.75 -18.78 4.51
CA THR A 144 5.45 -17.56 4.16
C THR A 144 5.95 -16.83 5.42
N ASP A 145 6.70 -15.76 5.22
CA ASP A 145 7.29 -14.94 6.27
C ASP A 145 7.19 -13.44 5.94
N ARG A 146 7.83 -12.59 6.75
CA ARG A 146 7.82 -11.12 6.60
C ARG A 146 8.33 -10.58 5.25
N ARG A 147 8.93 -11.41 4.39
CA ARG A 147 9.30 -11.02 3.02
C ARG A 147 8.08 -10.90 2.12
N TRP A 148 6.96 -11.51 2.49
CA TRP A 148 5.74 -11.52 1.69
C TRP A 148 4.81 -10.35 2.02
N ALA A 149 4.15 -9.83 1.00
CA ALA A 149 3.02 -8.90 1.11
C ALA A 149 1.85 -9.46 0.30
N PHE A 150 0.65 -8.99 0.61
CA PHE A 150 -0.57 -9.52 0.02
C PHE A 150 -1.52 -8.39 -0.35
N GLY A 151 -2.25 -8.58 -1.45
CA GLY A 151 -3.39 -7.78 -1.85
C GLY A 151 -4.37 -8.63 -2.66
N ALA A 152 -5.45 -8.02 -3.14
CA ALA A 152 -6.44 -8.73 -3.94
C ALA A 152 -6.85 -7.88 -5.15
N ASN A 153 -7.14 -8.54 -6.27
CA ASN A 153 -7.69 -7.90 -7.46
C ASN A 153 -9.24 -7.93 -7.43
N SER A 154 -9.89 -7.39 -8.46
CA SER A 154 -11.36 -7.35 -8.57
C SER A 154 -12.04 -8.72 -8.65
N ASN A 155 -11.33 -9.77 -9.06
CA ASN A 155 -11.84 -11.14 -9.05
C ASN A 155 -11.78 -11.79 -7.66
N GLY A 156 -11.14 -11.12 -6.68
CA GLY A 156 -10.86 -11.66 -5.36
C GLY A 156 -9.64 -12.58 -5.32
N ASP A 157 -8.87 -12.68 -6.41
CA ASP A 157 -7.63 -13.47 -6.46
C ASP A 157 -6.61 -12.88 -5.49
N LEU A 158 -5.90 -13.74 -4.76
CA LEU A 158 -4.85 -13.31 -3.85
C LEU A 158 -3.58 -13.03 -4.66
N VAL A 159 -3.14 -11.78 -4.66
CA VAL A 159 -1.87 -11.37 -5.25
C VAL A 159 -0.82 -11.38 -4.14
N CYS A 160 0.09 -12.34 -4.20
CA CYS A 160 1.19 -12.53 -3.28
C CYS A 160 2.45 -11.89 -3.85
N ILE A 161 3.06 -10.96 -3.13
CA ILE A 161 4.28 -10.27 -3.53
C ILE A 161 5.44 -10.76 -2.66
N ASN A 162 6.40 -11.44 -3.27
CA ASN A 162 7.65 -11.85 -2.64
C ASN A 162 8.72 -10.79 -2.88
N ARG A 163 9.13 -10.08 -1.82
CA ARG A 163 10.11 -8.98 -1.90
C ARG A 163 11.49 -9.42 -2.41
N LEU A 164 11.85 -10.68 -2.20
CA LEU A 164 13.14 -11.22 -2.60
C LEU A 164 12.98 -12.69 -3.00
N SER A 165 12.84 -12.91 -4.31
CA SER A 165 12.85 -14.24 -4.90
C SER A 165 14.27 -14.81 -4.97
N VAL A 166 14.39 -16.08 -5.35
CA VAL A 166 15.68 -16.75 -5.58
C VAL A 166 16.45 -16.17 -6.77
N THR A 167 15.78 -15.41 -7.65
CA THR A 167 16.40 -14.73 -8.80
C THR A 167 16.91 -13.32 -8.45
N GLY A 168 16.73 -12.87 -7.20
CA GLY A 168 17.17 -11.55 -6.74
C GLY A 168 16.22 -10.41 -7.14
N GLN A 169 14.99 -10.71 -7.53
CA GLN A 169 13.97 -9.73 -7.93
C GLN A 169 12.76 -9.79 -6.99
N THR A 170 11.91 -8.76 -7.06
CA THR A 170 10.55 -8.87 -6.52
C THR A 170 9.74 -9.77 -7.47
N GLU A 171 9.02 -10.75 -6.91
CA GLU A 171 8.21 -11.73 -7.65
C GLU A 171 6.74 -11.63 -7.24
N VAL A 172 5.82 -11.84 -8.19
CA VAL A 172 4.38 -11.88 -7.94
C VAL A 172 3.82 -13.26 -8.29
N LEU A 173 3.02 -13.80 -7.38
CA LEU A 173 2.15 -14.96 -7.61
C LEU A 173 0.69 -14.52 -7.48
N VAL A 174 -0.18 -15.01 -8.36
CA VAL A 174 -1.62 -14.78 -8.29
C VAL A 174 -2.31 -16.11 -8.03
N LEU A 175 -3.00 -16.23 -6.90
CA LEU A 175 -3.76 -17.44 -6.53
C LEU A 175 -5.23 -17.24 -6.87
N ASP A 176 -5.77 -18.12 -7.70
CA ASP A 176 -7.14 -18.00 -8.23
C ASP A 176 -8.18 -18.23 -7.12
N ALA A 177 -9.04 -17.23 -6.90
CA ALA A 177 -10.09 -17.29 -5.89
C ALA A 177 -11.13 -18.37 -6.19
N LYS A 178 -11.43 -18.63 -7.46
CA LYS A 178 -12.42 -19.64 -7.87
C LYS A 178 -11.96 -21.05 -7.51
N SER A 179 -10.65 -21.30 -7.55
CA SER A 179 -10.03 -22.51 -7.05
C SER A 179 -9.94 -22.60 -5.51
N ARG A 180 -10.51 -21.64 -4.76
CA ARG A 180 -10.26 -21.46 -3.32
C ARG A 180 -8.77 -21.34 -3.01
N TYR A 181 -8.05 -20.56 -3.83
CA TYR A 181 -6.61 -20.31 -3.73
C TYR A 181 -5.74 -21.56 -3.82
N GLN A 182 -6.25 -22.65 -4.42
CA GLN A 182 -5.50 -23.90 -4.63
C GLN A 182 -4.71 -23.94 -5.95
N ARG A 183 -4.90 -22.95 -6.82
CA ARG A 183 -4.22 -22.86 -8.11
C ARG A 183 -3.44 -21.56 -8.22
N VAL A 184 -2.16 -21.66 -8.59
CA VAL A 184 -1.36 -20.53 -9.06
C VAL A 184 -1.79 -20.20 -10.49
N ALA A 185 -2.46 -19.08 -10.68
CA ALA A 185 -2.90 -18.59 -11.99
C ALA A 185 -1.77 -17.91 -12.75
N LEU A 186 -0.84 -17.27 -12.02
CA LEU A 186 0.31 -16.56 -12.56
C LEU A 186 1.47 -16.63 -11.56
N GLN A 187 2.68 -16.79 -12.09
CA GLN A 187 3.93 -16.52 -11.39
C GLN A 187 4.83 -15.73 -12.36
N ALA A 188 5.42 -14.64 -11.88
CA ALA A 188 6.28 -13.78 -12.68
C ALA A 188 7.26 -12.99 -11.80
N ASP A 189 8.52 -12.94 -12.24
CA ASP A 189 9.45 -11.89 -11.81
C ASP A 189 8.95 -10.53 -12.32
N THR A 190 9.11 -9.50 -11.51
CA THR A 190 8.66 -8.16 -11.84
C THR A 190 9.79 -7.29 -12.39
N ALA A 191 9.45 -6.16 -13.00
CA ALA A 191 10.43 -5.11 -13.34
C ALA A 191 11.05 -4.44 -12.11
N LEU A 192 10.51 -4.67 -10.91
CA LEU A 192 11.03 -4.14 -9.66
C LEU A 192 12.14 -5.06 -9.14
N HIS A 193 13.26 -4.44 -8.78
CA HIS A 193 14.38 -5.12 -8.13
C HIS A 193 13.97 -5.75 -6.79
N ALA A 194 14.85 -6.52 -6.17
CA ALA A 194 14.63 -6.98 -4.80
C ALA A 194 14.31 -5.80 -3.86
N THR A 195 13.26 -5.95 -3.08
CA THR A 195 12.82 -4.95 -2.10
C THR A 195 12.99 -5.47 -0.68
N ASP A 196 12.79 -4.59 0.31
CA ASP A 196 12.87 -4.92 1.72
C ASP A 196 11.66 -4.35 2.51
N THR A 197 11.77 -4.32 3.84
CA THR A 197 10.69 -3.83 4.72
C THR A 197 10.50 -2.32 4.69
N THR A 198 11.33 -1.57 3.95
CA THR A 198 11.08 -0.15 3.67
C THR A 198 10.03 0.05 2.58
N TRP A 199 9.63 -1.03 1.88
CA TRP A 199 8.61 -1.03 0.85
C TRP A 199 7.27 -1.58 1.33
N ASP A 200 6.20 -0.82 1.04
CA ASP A 200 4.81 -1.28 1.17
C ASP A 200 4.23 -1.59 -0.21
N PHE A 201 3.17 -2.41 -0.23
CA PHE A 201 2.52 -2.83 -1.46
C PHE A 201 1.00 -2.73 -1.33
N GLY A 202 0.35 -2.31 -2.40
CA GLY A 202 -1.09 -2.41 -2.61
C GLY A 202 -1.39 -3.01 -3.98
N VAL A 203 -2.63 -3.45 -4.19
CA VAL A 203 -3.07 -4.08 -5.44
C VAL A 203 -4.32 -3.38 -5.94
N LEU A 204 -4.31 -2.95 -7.20
CA LEU A 204 -5.47 -2.33 -7.83
C LEU A 204 -6.47 -3.38 -8.32
N PRO A 205 -7.74 -3.00 -8.58
CA PRO A 205 -8.75 -3.90 -9.14
C PRO A 205 -8.31 -4.60 -10.45
N SER A 206 -7.47 -3.94 -11.25
CA SER A 206 -6.85 -4.46 -12.46
C SER A 206 -5.82 -5.58 -12.23
N GLY A 207 -5.40 -5.77 -10.97
CA GLY A 207 -4.31 -6.66 -10.59
C GLY A 207 -2.93 -6.00 -10.60
N ASP A 208 -2.82 -4.73 -10.98
CA ASP A 208 -1.54 -3.99 -10.92
C ASP A 208 -1.05 -3.89 -9.48
N VAL A 209 0.25 -4.05 -9.29
CA VAL A 209 0.89 -3.90 -7.98
C VAL A 209 1.43 -2.49 -7.86
N VAL A 210 1.00 -1.78 -6.82
CA VAL A 210 1.50 -0.46 -6.45
C VAL A 210 2.49 -0.64 -5.32
N ALA A 211 3.76 -0.39 -5.58
CA ALA A 211 4.84 -0.43 -4.60
C ALA A 211 5.18 0.98 -4.11
N PHE A 212 5.22 1.17 -2.79
CA PHE A 212 5.55 2.42 -2.13
C PHE A 212 6.94 2.33 -1.50
N ASN A 213 7.88 3.11 -2.03
CA ASN A 213 9.23 3.22 -1.48
C ASN A 213 9.28 4.35 -0.45
N ARG A 214 9.42 4.04 0.84
CA ARG A 214 9.49 5.05 1.90
C ARG A 214 10.73 5.95 1.83
N GLY A 215 11.84 5.43 1.30
CA GLY A 215 13.15 6.10 1.32
C GLY A 215 13.66 6.54 -0.05
N GLY A 216 12.75 6.78 -1.01
CA GLY A 216 13.04 6.98 -2.43
C GLY A 216 14.27 7.82 -2.78
N SER A 217 14.84 7.51 -3.95
CA SER A 217 16.10 8.12 -4.43
C SER A 217 15.98 9.61 -4.78
N SER A 218 14.74 10.09 -4.96
CA SER A 218 14.39 11.47 -5.32
C SER A 218 14.31 12.46 -4.14
N ALA A 219 14.86 12.11 -2.96
CA ALA A 219 14.65 12.85 -1.71
C ALA A 219 13.16 13.00 -1.33
N ARG A 220 12.33 12.07 -1.81
CA ARG A 220 10.90 11.89 -1.56
C ARG A 220 10.65 10.40 -1.44
N SER A 221 9.55 10.01 -0.80
CA SER A 221 9.05 8.66 -1.03
C SER A 221 8.51 8.54 -2.46
N GLU A 222 8.50 7.34 -3.02
CA GLU A 222 8.18 7.09 -4.43
C GLU A 222 7.07 6.04 -4.56
N VAL A 223 6.31 6.12 -5.66
CA VAL A 223 5.34 5.11 -6.05
C VAL A 223 5.75 4.49 -7.39
N HIS A 224 5.71 3.17 -7.46
CA HIS A 224 5.99 2.39 -8.65
C HIS A 224 4.80 1.48 -8.93
N VAL A 225 4.20 1.57 -10.11
CA VAL A 225 3.04 0.78 -10.51
C VAL A 225 3.49 -0.26 -11.52
N LEU A 226 3.48 -1.53 -11.13
CA LEU A 226 3.79 -2.68 -11.99
C LEU A 226 2.55 -3.10 -12.78
N ASP A 227 2.70 -3.23 -14.10
CA ASP A 227 1.59 -3.47 -15.01
C ASP A 227 1.25 -4.98 -15.11
N ALA A 228 0.11 -5.37 -14.55
CA ALA A 228 -0.36 -6.75 -14.58
C ALA A 228 -0.61 -7.26 -16.00
N SER A 229 -1.05 -6.39 -16.92
CA SER A 229 -1.28 -6.75 -18.33
C SER A 229 0.01 -7.15 -19.06
N ARG A 230 1.16 -6.70 -18.54
CA ARG A 230 2.51 -7.02 -19.01
C ARG A 230 3.21 -8.04 -18.11
N ARG A 231 2.43 -8.84 -17.36
CA ARG A 231 2.91 -9.83 -16.38
C ARG A 231 3.91 -9.21 -15.39
N TYR A 232 3.69 -7.96 -15.00
CA TYR A 232 4.56 -7.17 -14.12
C TYR A 232 5.98 -6.89 -14.64
N GLY A 233 6.29 -7.26 -15.89
CA GLY A 233 7.59 -7.04 -16.52
C GLY A 233 7.85 -5.60 -16.98
N ALA A 234 6.91 -4.68 -16.71
CA ALA A 234 7.07 -3.26 -16.99
C ALA A 234 6.38 -2.42 -15.92
N PHE A 235 6.94 -1.23 -15.67
CA PHE A 235 6.26 -0.20 -14.91
C PHE A 235 5.24 0.51 -15.80
N ARG A 236 3.99 0.61 -15.32
CA ARG A 236 3.01 1.54 -15.86
C ARG A 236 3.35 2.98 -15.48
N ARG A 237 3.86 3.19 -14.27
CA ARG A 237 4.20 4.51 -13.73
C ARG A 237 5.30 4.39 -12.66
N GLN A 238 6.16 5.40 -12.61
CA GLN A 238 7.10 5.62 -11.51
C GLN A 238 7.14 7.13 -11.24
N ALA A 239 6.94 7.55 -10.00
CA ALA A 239 6.97 8.97 -9.67
C ALA A 239 7.25 9.23 -8.18
N PRO A 240 7.80 10.41 -7.84
CA PRO A 240 7.82 10.86 -6.45
C PRO A 240 6.39 11.09 -5.93
N THR A 241 6.20 10.89 -4.64
CA THR A 241 4.99 11.27 -3.91
C THR A 241 5.14 12.66 -3.29
N PRO A 242 4.04 13.31 -2.84
CA PRO A 242 4.14 14.54 -2.06
C PRO A 242 4.79 14.37 -0.68
N LEU A 243 5.05 13.15 -0.21
CA LEU A 243 5.69 12.91 1.07
C LEU A 243 7.22 12.99 0.95
N PRO A 244 7.92 13.55 1.96
CA PRO A 244 9.36 13.35 2.09
C PRO A 244 9.70 11.87 2.30
N PRO A 245 10.97 11.48 2.44
CA PRO A 245 11.32 10.17 2.96
C PRO A 245 10.67 9.98 4.34
N VAL A 246 10.05 8.83 4.54
CA VAL A 246 9.27 8.54 5.75
C VAL A 246 9.78 7.29 6.47
N THR A 247 9.43 7.17 7.76
CA THR A 247 9.80 6.03 8.59
C THR A 247 8.66 5.00 8.68
N LYS A 248 8.85 3.95 9.48
CA LYS A 248 7.82 2.95 9.81
C LYS A 248 6.60 3.50 10.55
N ALA A 249 6.62 4.76 11.00
CA ALA A 249 5.44 5.44 11.54
C ALA A 249 4.40 5.76 10.45
N TRP A 250 4.77 5.60 9.18
CA TRP A 250 3.87 5.73 8.04
C TRP A 250 3.53 4.36 7.45
N GLN A 251 2.23 4.12 7.29
CA GLN A 251 1.66 2.98 6.58
C GLN A 251 0.92 3.48 5.34
N PHE A 252 0.87 2.66 4.28
CA PHE A 252 0.18 3.01 3.05
C PHE A 252 -0.96 2.04 2.79
N ALA A 253 -2.14 2.58 2.52
CA ALA A 253 -3.29 1.83 2.05
C ALA A 253 -3.76 2.37 0.70
N LEU A 254 -4.29 1.49 -0.14
CA LEU A 254 -4.65 1.82 -1.52
C LEU A 254 -6.16 1.67 -1.69
N ARG A 255 -6.82 2.70 -2.20
CA ARG A 255 -8.20 2.65 -2.65
C ARG A 255 -8.24 2.15 -4.09
N ASN A 256 -9.33 1.48 -4.45
CA ASN A 256 -9.52 0.88 -5.78
C ASN A 256 -9.36 1.84 -6.97
N ASN A 257 -9.62 3.13 -6.78
CA ASN A 257 -9.46 4.16 -7.79
C ASN A 257 -8.02 4.68 -7.95
N GLY A 258 -7.07 4.15 -7.18
CA GLY A 258 -5.67 4.58 -7.19
C GLY A 258 -5.33 5.70 -6.22
N GLU A 259 -6.27 6.13 -5.35
CA GLU A 259 -5.95 7.01 -4.24
C GLU A 259 -5.14 6.26 -3.18
N VAL A 260 -4.08 6.91 -2.72
CA VAL A 260 -3.18 6.44 -1.68
C VAL A 260 -3.53 7.15 -0.40
N TYR A 261 -3.74 6.36 0.64
CA TYR A 261 -3.95 6.83 2.00
C TYR A 261 -2.65 6.55 2.75
N ALA A 262 -1.83 7.58 2.90
CA ALA A 262 -0.67 7.53 3.76
C ALA A 262 -1.08 7.87 5.18
N VAL A 263 -0.98 6.89 6.06
CA VAL A 263 -1.45 6.97 7.45
C VAL A 263 -0.25 7.16 8.36
N LEU A 264 -0.17 8.33 9.00
CA LEU A 264 0.80 8.60 10.05
C LEU A 264 0.22 8.13 11.39
N THR A 265 0.79 7.05 11.91
CA THR A 265 0.19 6.32 13.03
C THR A 265 0.47 6.97 14.39
N GLN A 266 1.56 7.74 14.50
CA GLN A 266 1.98 8.45 15.71
C GLN A 266 2.91 9.62 15.39
N GLY A 267 3.03 10.59 16.30
CA GLY A 267 3.96 11.71 16.18
C GLY A 267 3.52 12.84 15.23
N GLY A 268 2.27 12.80 14.75
CA GLY A 268 1.66 13.88 13.98
C GLY A 268 1.27 15.09 14.83
N GLY A 269 1.02 16.23 14.18
CA GLY A 269 0.68 17.50 14.84
C GLY A 269 -0.72 17.52 15.48
N SER A 270 -1.60 16.59 15.12
CA SER A 270 -2.97 16.49 15.66
C SER A 270 -3.08 15.76 17.00
N GLY A 271 -2.02 15.06 17.45
CA GLY A 271 -2.08 14.15 18.60
C GLY A 271 -2.95 12.91 18.37
N LYS A 272 -3.34 12.64 17.12
CA LYS A 272 -4.15 11.50 16.67
C LYS A 272 -3.43 10.78 15.53
N THR A 273 -3.96 9.65 15.09
CA THR A 273 -3.56 9.08 13.79
C THR A 273 -3.99 10.04 12.69
N GLU A 274 -3.12 10.34 11.72
CA GLU A 274 -3.42 11.24 10.60
C GLU A 274 -3.49 10.49 9.28
N VAL A 275 -4.36 10.95 8.38
CA VAL A 275 -4.46 10.45 7.01
C VAL A 275 -4.12 11.56 6.02
N HIS A 276 -3.27 11.20 5.07
CA HIS A 276 -2.77 12.06 4.00
C HIS A 276 -3.09 11.38 2.67
N VAL A 277 -3.95 12.00 1.86
CA VAL A 277 -4.49 11.39 0.63
C VAL A 277 -3.90 12.06 -0.61
N PHE A 278 -3.41 11.25 -1.54
CA PHE A 278 -2.92 11.68 -2.86
C PHE A 278 -3.15 10.58 -3.91
N ASP A 279 -3.10 10.90 -5.19
CA ASP A 279 -3.33 9.92 -6.27
C ASP A 279 -2.01 9.24 -6.68
N ALA A 280 -1.96 7.90 -6.67
CA ALA A 280 -0.82 7.13 -7.20
C ALA A 280 -0.76 7.15 -8.73
N LEU A 281 -1.87 7.48 -9.39
CA LEU A 281 -2.02 7.33 -10.84
C LEU A 281 -2.01 8.67 -11.60
N SER A 282 -2.21 9.80 -10.93
CA SER A 282 -2.22 11.11 -11.61
C SER A 282 -0.80 11.71 -11.75
N GLY A 283 -0.53 12.30 -12.90
CA GLY A 283 0.73 12.93 -13.30
C GLY A 283 0.94 12.78 -14.81
#